data_AF-A0A7V9JSG8-F1
#
_entry.id   AF-A0A7V9JSG8-F1
#
_cell.length_a   1.000
_cell.length_b   1.000
_cell.length_c   1.000
_cell.angle_alpha   90.00
_cell.angle_beta   90.00
_cell.angle_gamma   90.00
#
_symmetry.space_group_name_H-M   'P 1'
#
loop_
_entity.id
_entity.type
_entity.pdbx_description
1 polymer ?
#
loop_
_entity_poly.entity_id
_entity_poly.type
_entity_poly.pdbx_seq_one_letter_code
_entity_poly.pdbx_strand_id
1 'polypeptide(L)'
;LTVTQTLWSLMNVLPARTVQKAHRHNSVALDLCIAASPGTYTLIAADIDSSGALIDPLRAEWQPGSAFLTPPGLWHSHHNDSGEDAIVLPIQDAGLHTWMRTLDIRFTR
;
A
#
# COMPACT_ATOMS: atom_id res chain seq x y z
N LEU A 1 4.24 -14.91 -8.27
CA LEU A 1 5.37 -15.64 -7.66
C LEU A 1 5.85 -14.82 -6.46
N THR A 2 6.13 -15.46 -5.32
CA THR A 2 6.75 -14.83 -4.15
C THR A 2 8.27 -14.81 -4.31
N VAL A 3 8.99 -13.95 -3.59
CA VAL A 3 10.46 -13.89 -3.63
C VAL A 3 11.08 -14.98 -2.77
N THR A 4 10.43 -15.34 -1.66
CA THR A 4 10.76 -16.51 -0.84
C THR A 4 9.49 -17.34 -0.57
N GLN A 5 9.59 -18.38 0.26
CA GLN A 5 8.41 -19.15 0.67
C GLN A 5 7.35 -18.30 1.40
N THR A 6 7.77 -17.28 2.14
CA THR A 6 6.88 -16.45 2.97
C THR A 6 6.79 -14.99 2.51
N LEU A 7 7.84 -14.47 1.86
CA LEU A 7 7.91 -13.06 1.47
C LEU A 7 7.53 -12.83 0.01
N TRP A 8 6.65 -11.87 -0.21
CA TRP A 8 6.29 -11.32 -1.50
C TRP A 8 6.90 -9.92 -1.65
N SER A 9 7.35 -9.59 -2.86
CA SER A 9 7.82 -8.26 -3.22
C SER A 9 7.70 -8.05 -4.72
N LEU A 10 7.48 -6.80 -5.10
CA LEU A 10 7.49 -6.33 -6.48
C LEU A 10 7.92 -4.87 -6.45
N MET A 11 8.88 -4.48 -7.29
CA MET A 11 9.15 -3.05 -7.48
C MET A 11 7.97 -2.43 -8.23
N ASN A 12 7.25 -1.53 -7.57
CA ASN A 12 5.99 -0.99 -8.05
C ASN A 12 6.15 0.47 -8.46
N VAL A 13 5.47 0.84 -9.54
CA VAL A 13 5.35 2.23 -10.01
C VAL A 13 3.94 2.72 -9.69
N LEU A 14 3.85 3.88 -9.05
CA LEU A 14 2.60 4.64 -8.94
C LEU A 14 2.70 5.84 -9.91
N PRO A 15 2.04 5.78 -11.08
CA PRO A 15 2.22 6.79 -12.10
C PRO A 15 1.81 8.19 -11.65
N ALA A 16 2.32 9.22 -12.33
CA ALA A 16 1.90 10.60 -12.12
C ALA A 16 0.37 10.75 -12.15
N ARG A 17 -0.18 11.60 -11.28
CA ARG A 17 -1.62 11.92 -11.20
C ARG A 17 -2.53 10.71 -11.05
N THR A 18 -2.06 9.67 -10.37
CA THR A 18 -2.80 8.40 -10.21
C THR A 18 -3.13 8.12 -8.75
N VAL A 19 -4.30 7.53 -8.55
CA VAL A 19 -4.74 7.00 -7.26
C VAL A 19 -4.93 5.49 -7.38
N GLN A 20 -4.22 4.74 -6.53
CA GLN A 20 -4.56 3.36 -6.23
C GLN A 20 -5.61 3.36 -5.14
N LYS A 21 -6.85 2.97 -5.50
CA LYS A 21 -8.01 2.98 -4.62
C LYS A 21 -7.79 2.17 -3.34
N ALA A 22 -8.60 2.49 -2.34
CA ALA A 22 -8.51 1.85 -1.04
C ALA A 22 -8.79 0.34 -1.11
N HIS A 23 -7.95 -0.41 -0.41
CA HIS A 23 -8.05 -1.85 -0.27
C HIS A 23 -7.49 -2.27 1.09
N ARG A 24 -7.81 -3.48 1.53
CA ARG A 24 -7.24 -4.09 2.73
C ARG A 24 -6.92 -5.54 2.48
N HIS A 25 -5.95 -6.06 3.21
CA HIS A 25 -5.59 -7.47 3.26
C HIS A 25 -4.89 -7.74 4.58
N ASN A 26 -4.84 -9.01 5.00
CA ASN A 26 -4.23 -9.39 6.27
C ASN A 26 -2.70 -9.39 6.25
N SER A 27 -2.08 -9.30 5.07
CA SER A 27 -0.63 -9.18 4.96
C SER A 27 -0.16 -7.80 5.41
N VAL A 28 0.95 -7.76 6.16
CA VAL A 28 1.67 -6.51 6.47
C VAL A 28 2.48 -6.07 5.26
N ALA A 29 2.63 -4.76 5.04
CA ALA A 29 3.54 -4.21 4.05
C ALA A 29 4.56 -3.27 4.70
N LEU A 30 5.85 -3.57 4.53
CA LEU A 30 6.94 -2.64 4.75
C LEU A 30 7.36 -2.08 3.38
N ASP A 31 7.10 -0.80 3.17
CA ASP A 31 7.24 -0.14 1.89
C ASP A 31 8.46 0.76 1.89
N LEU A 32 9.50 0.40 1.11
CA LEU A 32 10.68 1.27 0.91
C LEU A 32 10.41 2.22 -0.25
N CYS A 33 10.35 3.53 0.02
CA CYS A 33 10.20 4.55 -1.01
C CYS A 33 11.53 4.73 -1.76
N ILE A 34 11.55 4.35 -3.04
CA ILE A 34 12.74 4.47 -3.90
C ILE A 34 12.79 5.86 -4.53
N ALA A 35 11.66 6.33 -5.07
CA ALA A 35 11.52 7.64 -5.68
C ALA A 35 10.11 8.19 -5.47
N ALA A 36 9.99 9.45 -5.11
CA ALA A 36 8.71 10.14 -4.94
C ALA A 36 8.93 11.65 -5.01
N SER A 37 8.02 12.35 -5.68
CA SER A 37 7.93 13.81 -5.62
C SER A 37 6.95 14.22 -4.51
N PRO A 38 7.06 15.46 -3.97
CA PRO A 38 6.09 16.00 -3.02
C PRO A 38 4.65 15.84 -3.53
N GLY A 39 3.74 15.39 -2.65
CA GLY A 39 2.38 15.01 -3.03
C GLY A 39 2.18 13.51 -3.32
N THR A 40 3.18 12.68 -3.03
CA THR A 40 3.04 11.21 -3.05
C THR A 40 2.88 10.67 -1.63
N TYR A 41 1.80 9.94 -1.34
CA TYR A 41 1.48 9.50 0.02
C TYR A 41 0.60 8.25 0.04
N THR A 42 0.60 7.58 1.18
CA THR A 42 -0.37 6.52 1.53
C THR A 42 -1.33 7.07 2.57
N LEU A 43 -2.63 6.83 2.40
CA LEU A 43 -3.64 7.03 3.44
C LEU A 43 -4.00 5.68 4.05
N ILE A 44 -4.10 5.61 5.39
CA ILE A 44 -4.32 4.39 6.17
C ILE A 44 -5.41 4.63 7.20
N ALA A 45 -6.44 3.78 7.23
CA ALA A 45 -7.55 3.89 8.18
C ALA A 45 -8.03 2.52 8.68
N ALA A 46 -8.67 2.53 9.85
CA ALA A 46 -9.35 1.36 10.40
C ALA A 46 -10.61 0.99 9.60
N ASP A 47 -11.36 2.01 9.16
CA ASP A 47 -12.68 1.85 8.56
C ASP A 47 -12.84 2.69 7.30
N ILE A 48 -13.84 2.32 6.52
CA ILE A 48 -14.33 3.06 5.36
C ILE A 48 -15.82 3.38 5.54
N ASP A 49 -16.28 4.46 4.94
CA ASP A 49 -17.69 4.80 4.93
C ASP A 49 -18.48 4.01 3.87
N SER A 50 -19.79 4.25 3.80
CA SER A 50 -20.68 3.58 2.83
C SER A 50 -20.35 3.86 1.36
N SER A 51 -19.57 4.91 1.07
CA SER A 51 -19.11 5.26 -0.28
C SER A 51 -17.74 4.66 -0.62
N GLY A 52 -17.07 4.02 0.35
CA GLY A 52 -15.72 3.49 0.21
C GLY A 52 -14.61 4.51 0.51
N ALA A 53 -14.93 5.68 1.06
CA ALA A 53 -13.92 6.64 1.50
C ALA A 53 -13.32 6.22 2.85
N LEU A 54 -12.02 6.46 3.05
CA LEU A 54 -11.35 6.20 4.33
C LEU A 54 -11.85 7.17 5.41
N ILE A 55 -12.17 6.65 6.59
CA ILE A 55 -12.59 7.45 7.75
C ILE A 55 -11.35 7.80 8.58
N ASP A 56 -11.14 9.10 8.84
CA ASP A 56 -10.03 9.66 9.64
C ASP A 56 -8.65 9.04 9.34
N PRO A 57 -8.20 9.03 8.07
CA PRO A 57 -6.98 8.34 7.71
C PRO A 57 -5.73 9.01 8.28
N LEU A 58 -4.80 8.19 8.77
CA LEU A 58 -3.42 8.59 8.94
C LEU A 58 -2.76 8.71 7.55
N ARG A 59 -2.02 9.79 7.35
CA ARG A 59 -1.28 10.07 6.11
C ARG A 59 0.21 9.80 6.30
N ALA A 60 0.76 8.89 5.50
CA ALA A 60 2.19 8.60 5.42
C ALA A 60 2.76 9.20 4.12
N GLU A 61 3.54 10.27 4.26
CA GLU A 61 4.26 10.88 3.13
C GLU A 61 5.37 9.95 2.65
N TRP A 62 5.51 9.82 1.32
CA TRP A 62 6.61 9.06 0.74
C TRP A 62 7.86 9.95 0.67
N GLN A 63 8.92 9.54 1.35
CA GLN A 63 10.22 10.22 1.28
C GLN A 63 11.26 9.26 0.68
N PRO A 64 11.95 9.63 -0.42
CA PRO A 64 12.98 8.79 -1.01
C PRO A 64 14.03 8.33 0.02
N GLY A 65 14.29 7.03 0.05
CA GLY A 65 15.19 6.39 1.02
C GLY A 65 14.58 6.09 2.39
N SER A 66 13.32 6.45 2.64
CA SER A 66 12.60 6.09 3.86
C SER A 66 11.69 4.89 3.65
N ALA A 67 11.30 4.25 4.75
CA ALA A 67 10.26 3.24 4.76
C ALA A 67 9.00 3.74 5.48
N PHE A 68 7.85 3.26 5.05
CA PHE A 68 6.58 3.38 5.77
C PHE A 68 5.92 2.00 5.91
N LEU A 69 4.94 1.91 6.80
CA LEU A 69 4.25 0.66 7.10
C LEU A 69 2.78 0.78 6.70
N THR A 70 2.27 -0.26 6.05
CA THR A 70 0.85 -0.53 5.91
C THR A 70 0.48 -1.69 6.85
N PRO A 71 -0.17 -1.41 8.00
CA PRO A 71 -0.46 -2.44 8.99
C PRO A 71 -1.45 -3.51 8.46
N PRO A 72 -1.34 -4.76 8.93
CA PRO A 72 -2.21 -5.83 8.48
C PRO A 72 -3.68 -5.54 8.81
N GLY A 73 -4.57 -5.79 7.86
CA GLY A 73 -6.01 -5.67 8.03
C GLY A 73 -6.57 -4.25 7.92
N LEU A 74 -5.74 -3.20 7.92
CA LEU A 74 -6.20 -1.82 7.75
C LEU A 74 -6.46 -1.48 6.28
N TRP A 75 -7.43 -0.61 6.05
CA TRP A 75 -7.68 -0.03 4.74
C TRP A 75 -6.59 0.97 4.39
N HIS A 76 -6.12 0.91 3.16
CA HIS A 76 -5.10 1.82 2.67
C HIS A 76 -5.25 2.12 1.19
N SER A 77 -4.83 3.32 0.78
CA SER A 77 -4.78 3.79 -0.62
C SER A 77 -3.49 4.53 -0.87
N HIS A 78 -3.02 4.53 -2.12
CA HIS A 78 -1.81 5.26 -2.51
C HIS A 78 -2.15 6.34 -3.53
N HIS A 79 -1.58 7.52 -3.32
CA HIS A 79 -1.89 8.73 -4.07
C HIS A 79 -0.60 9.31 -4.60
N ASN A 80 -0.58 9.65 -5.89
CA ASN A 80 0.47 10.42 -6.50
C ASN A 80 -0.16 11.66 -7.15
N ASP A 81 -0.23 12.74 -6.38
CA ASP A 81 -0.75 14.02 -6.86
C ASP A 81 0.31 14.78 -7.67
N SER A 82 1.52 14.26 -7.79
CA SER A 82 2.65 14.90 -8.48
C SER A 82 2.62 14.69 -9.99
N GLY A 83 3.52 15.38 -10.70
CA GLY A 83 3.70 15.26 -12.15
C GLY A 83 4.67 14.16 -12.59
N GLU A 84 5.28 13.44 -11.65
CA GLU A 84 6.32 12.44 -11.91
C GLU A 84 5.90 11.08 -11.37
N ASP A 85 6.40 10.00 -11.97
CA ASP A 85 6.18 8.65 -11.47
C ASP A 85 6.87 8.44 -10.12
N ALA A 86 6.19 7.75 -9.20
CA ALA A 86 6.76 7.33 -7.94
C ALA A 86 7.08 5.83 -7.97
N ILE A 87 8.11 5.41 -7.23
CA ILE A 87 8.59 4.04 -7.17
C ILE A 87 8.70 3.59 -5.72
N VAL A 88 8.12 2.44 -5.40
CA VAL A 88 8.15 1.82 -4.08
C VAL A 88 8.52 0.35 -4.18
N LEU A 89 9.27 -0.15 -3.21
CA LEU A 89 9.59 -1.56 -3.04
C LEU A 89 8.88 -2.11 -1.79
N PRO A 90 7.65 -2.62 -1.91
CA PRO A 90 6.96 -3.37 -0.85
C PRO A 90 7.66 -4.68 -0.54
N ILE A 91 7.78 -5.00 0.75
CA ILE A 91 8.08 -6.33 1.28
C ILE A 91 6.89 -6.76 2.14
N GLN A 92 6.26 -7.87 1.78
CA GLN A 92 5.02 -8.36 2.41
C GLN A 92 5.14 -9.83 2.81
N ASP A 93 4.48 -10.23 3.89
CA ASP A 93 4.29 -11.63 4.27
C ASP A 93 3.14 -12.33 3.51
N ALA A 94 2.70 -11.75 2.40
CA ALA A 94 1.58 -12.23 1.60
C ALA A 94 1.76 -13.67 1.10
N GLY A 95 2.99 -14.17 0.99
CA GLY A 95 3.26 -15.58 0.67
C GLY A 95 2.70 -16.52 1.73
N LEU A 96 2.90 -16.21 3.01
CA LEU A 96 2.35 -16.97 4.13
C LEU A 96 0.82 -16.94 4.13
N HIS A 97 0.23 -15.75 3.97
CA HIS A 97 -1.22 -15.59 3.91
C HIS A 97 -1.85 -16.30 2.71
N THR A 98 -1.18 -16.30 1.57
CA THR A 98 -1.64 -17.01 0.37
C THR A 98 -1.62 -18.53 0.61
N TRP A 99 -0.53 -19.05 1.19
CA TRP A 99 -0.41 -20.48 1.51
C TRP A 99 -1.49 -20.95 2.49
N MET A 100 -1.73 -20.19 3.56
CA MET A 100 -2.74 -20.52 4.56
C MET A 100 -4.17 -20.14 4.16
N ARG A 101 -4.36 -19.51 3.00
CA ARG A 101 -5.66 -18.98 2.51
C ARG A 101 -6.29 -17.95 3.46
N THR A 102 -5.47 -17.10 4.04
CA THR A 102 -5.86 -16.06 5.02
C THR A 102 -5.61 -14.64 4.53
N LEU A 103 -5.34 -14.41 3.24
CA LEU A 103 -5.02 -13.08 2.72
C LEU A 103 -6.17 -12.07 2.86
N ASP A 104 -7.43 -12.51 2.70
CA ASP A 104 -8.65 -11.69 2.81
C ASP A 104 -8.53 -10.32 2.12
N ILE A 105 -8.05 -10.31 0.87
CA ILE A 105 -7.95 -9.06 0.12
C ILE A 105 -9.35 -8.55 -0.26
N ARG A 106 -9.61 -7.28 0.05
CA ARG A 106 -10.87 -6.59 -0.23
C ARG A 106 -10.60 -5.24 -0.84
N PHE A 107 -11.45 -4.85 -1.77
CA PHE A 107 -11.38 -3.57 -2.47
C PHE A 107 -12.62 -2.75 -2.15
N THR A 108 -12.47 -1.43 -2.07
CA THR A 108 -13.62 -0.54 -2.10
C THR A 108 -14.37 -0.72 -3.42
N ARG A 109 -15.71 -0.71 -3.37
CA ARG A 109 -16.55 -0.84 -4.55
C ARG A 109 -16.52 0.41 -5.42
#